data_AF-A0A6V7KQT1-F1
#
_entry.id   AF-A0A6V7KQT1-F1
#
_cell.length_a   1.000
_cell.length_b   1.000
_cell.length_c   1.000
_cell.angle_alpha   90.00
_cell.angle_beta   90.00
_cell.angle_gamma   90.00
#
_symmetry.space_group_name_H-M   'P 1'
#
loop_
_entity.id
_entity.type
_entity.pdbx_description
1 polymer ?
#
loop_
_entity_poly.entity_id
_entity_poly.type
_entity_poly.pdbx_seq_one_letter_code
_entity_poly.pdbx_strand_id
1 'polypeptide(L)' 'IPYGLCNAPAPFQRLLDQLIGPEMEPDAFDYLDDILIVSKTFDDHLKWLKIVLEKMESAG' A
#
# COMPACT_ATOMS: atom_id res chain seq x y z
N ILE A 1 5.53 5.13 13.75
CA ILE A 1 4.81 6.39 14.06
C ILE A 1 4.05 6.17 15.37
N PRO A 2 4.11 7.08 16.36
CA PRO A 2 3.36 6.90 17.61
C PRO A 2 1.84 7.00 17.38
N TYR A 3 1.09 6.01 17.89
CA TYR A 3 -0.37 6.00 17.82
C TYR A 3 -0.98 7.12 18.67
N GLY A 4 -2.09 7.70 18.21
CA GLY A 4 -2.83 8.74 18.94
C GLY A 4 -2.34 10.18 18.76
N LEU A 5 -1.34 10.41 17.91
CA LEU A 5 -0.94 11.77 17.52
C LEU A 5 -1.93 12.30 16.48
N CYS A 6 -2.50 13.50 16.68
CA CYS A 6 -3.44 14.09 15.71
C CYS A 6 -2.86 14.21 14.28
N ASN A 7 -1.53 14.30 14.17
CA ASN A 7 -0.82 14.42 12.89
C ASN A 7 -0.17 13.10 12.44
N ALA A 8 -0.36 11.98 13.14
CA ALA A 8 0.15 10.67 12.70
C ALA A 8 -0.36 10.19 11.33
N PRO A 9 -1.62 10.49 10.91
CA PRO A 9 -2.12 10.03 9.62
C PRO A 9 -1.37 10.62 8.42
N ALA A 10 -1.00 11.91 8.47
CA ALA A 10 -0.43 12.58 7.30
C ALA A 10 0.97 12.06 6.88
N PRO A 11 1.93 11.82 7.80
CA PRO A 11 3.20 11.17 7.46
C PRO A 11 3.04 9.73 7.02
N PHE A 12 2.05 9.00 7.57
CA PHE A 12 1.78 7.62 7.19
C PHE A 12 1.19 7.53 5.78
N GLN A 13 0.20 8.37 5.48
CA GLN A 13 -0.38 8.52 4.15
C GLN A 13 0.71 8.87 3.12
N ARG A 14 1.59 9.84 3.41
CA ARG A 14 2.70 10.18 2.50
C ARG A 14 3.65 9.02 2.22
N LEU A 15 3.83 8.10 3.17
CA LEU A 15 4.63 6.89 2.96
C LEU A 15 3.88 5.90 2.06
N LEU A 16 2.59 5.70 2.32
CA LEU A 16 1.73 4.83 1.50
C LEU A 16 1.62 5.35 0.06
N ASP A 17 1.44 6.66 -0.15
CA ASP A 17 1.42 7.30 -1.48
C ASP A 17 2.72 7.05 -2.27
N GLN A 18 3.87 6.93 -1.59
CA GLN A 18 5.15 6.63 -2.23
C GLN A 18 5.32 5.14 -2.54
N LEU A 19 4.68 4.27 -1.76
CA LEU A 19 4.76 2.82 -1.92
C LEU A 19 3.77 2.33 -2.97
N ILE A 20 2.53 2.77 -2.88
CA ILE A 20 1.44 2.43 -3.78
C ILE A 20 1.16 3.66 -4.64
N GLY A 21 2.00 3.85 -5.66
CA GLY A 21 1.86 4.97 -6.58
C GLY A 21 0.93 4.66 -7.76
N PRO A 22 0.70 5.64 -8.65
CA PRO A 22 -0.13 5.50 -9.84
C PRO A 22 0.30 4.36 -10.77
N GLU A 23 1.54 3.89 -10.68
CA GLU A 23 2.03 2.76 -11.46
C GLU A 23 1.40 1.42 -11.09
N MET A 24 0.72 1.34 -9.96
CA MET A 24 0.03 0.13 -9.49
C MET A 24 -1.47 0.13 -9.83
N GLU A 25 -2.00 1.21 -10.40
CA GLU A 25 -3.38 1.22 -10.89
C GLU A 25 -3.53 0.32 -12.14
N PRO A 26 -4.64 -0.42 -12.29
CA PRO A 26 -5.84 -0.45 -11.44
C PRO A 26 -5.82 -1.57 -10.39
N ASP A 27 -4.66 -2.18 -10.12
CA ASP A 27 -4.55 -3.44 -9.38
C ASP A 27 -4.23 -3.24 -7.88
N ALA A 28 -3.64 -2.11 -7.47
CA ALA A 28 -3.45 -1.77 -6.06
C ALA A 28 -3.68 -0.28 -5.78
N PHE A 29 -4.27 0.03 -4.63
CA PHE A 29 -4.59 1.36 -4.16
C PHE A 29 -4.31 1.48 -2.66
N ASP A 30 -3.81 2.62 -2.20
CA ASP A 30 -3.78 2.97 -0.80
C ASP A 30 -5.07 3.67 -0.36
N TYR A 31 -5.49 3.44 0.88
CA TYR A 31 -6.62 4.13 1.49
C TYR A 31 -6.45 4.23 3.01
N LEU A 32 -6.06 5.42 3.48
CA LEU A 32 -5.81 5.70 4.89
C LEU A 32 -4.79 4.74 5.51
N ASP A 33 -5.26 3.72 6.21
CA ASP A 33 -4.41 2.74 6.89
C ASP A 33 -4.35 1.39 6.17
N ASP A 34 -5.14 1.21 5.09
CA ASP A 34 -5.30 -0.03 4.37
C ASP A 34 -4.75 0.08 2.93
N ILE A 35 -4.30 -1.06 2.39
CA ILE A 35 -3.95 -1.20 0.96
C ILE A 35 -4.97 -2.16 0.34
N LEU A 36 -5.66 -1.70 -0.70
CA LEU A 36 -6.62 -2.48 -1.47
C LEU A 36 -5.91 -3.09 -2.68
N ILE A 37 -6.01 -4.41 -2.86
CA ILE A 37 -5.51 -5.13 -4.03
C ILE A 37 -6.70 -5.72 -4.79
N VAL A 38 -6.83 -5.38 -6.08
CA VAL A 38 -7.91 -5.83 -6.95
C VAL A 38 -7.32 -6.66 -8.07
N SER A 39 -7.84 -7.86 -8.29
CA SER A 39 -7.37 -8.75 -9.36
C SER A 39 -8.51 -9.61 -9.90
N LYS A 40 -8.37 -10.11 -11.13
CA LYS A 40 -9.38 -10.94 -11.79
C LYS A 40 -9.30 -12.41 -11.39
N THR A 41 -8.09 -12.88 -11.07
CA THR A 41 -7.83 -14.26 -10.68
C THR A 41 -7.06 -14.30 -9.36
N PHE A 42 -7.08 -15.46 -8.71
CA PHE A 42 -6.33 -15.68 -7.48
C PHE A 42 -4.81 -15.66 -7.71
N ASP A 43 -4.34 -16.20 -8.83
CA ASP A 43 -2.92 -16.20 -9.17
C ASP A 43 -2.40 -14.77 -9.41
N ASP A 44 -3.19 -13.94 -10.12
CA ASP A 44 -2.89 -12.52 -10.27
C ASP A 44 -2.89 -11.80 -8.91
N HIS A 45 -3.81 -12.17 -8.01
CA HIS A 45 -3.86 -11.63 -6.66
C HIS A 45 -2.57 -11.92 -5.89
N LEU A 46 -2.09 -13.15 -5.93
CA LEU A 46 -0.86 -13.56 -5.26
C LEU A 46 0.36 -12.83 -5.82
N LYS A 47 0.39 -12.60 -7.13
CA LYS A 47 1.46 -11.81 -7.76
C LYS A 47 1.47 -10.37 -7.25
N TRP A 48 0.31 -9.70 -7.22
CA TRP A 48 0.22 -8.33 -6.72
C TRP A 48 0.48 -8.22 -5.23
N LEU A 49 -0.03 -9.17 -4.44
CA LEU A 49 0.27 -9.28 -3.02
C LEU A 49 1.76 -9.37 -2.77
N LYS A 50 2.46 -10.22 -3.53
CA LYS A 50 3.92 -10.33 -3.42
C LYS A 50 4.63 -9.00 -3.72
N ILE A 51 4.24 -8.31 -4.79
CA ILE A 51 4.81 -7.00 -5.16
C ILE A 51 4.59 -5.96 -4.05
N VAL A 52 3.37 -5.89 -3.50
CA VAL A 52 3.04 -4.97 -2.41
C VAL A 52 3.89 -5.28 -1.17
N LEU A 53 3.98 -6.55 -0.77
CA LEU A 53 4.78 -6.96 0.39
C LEU A 53 6.28 -6.68 0.19
N GLU A 54 6.83 -6.94 -1.00
CA GLU A 54 8.23 -6.63 -1.32
C GLU A 54 8.51 -5.12 -1.27
N LYS A 55 7.58 -4.30 -1.77
CA LYS A 55 7.67 -2.83 -1.65
C LYS A 55 7.66 -2.40 -0.18
N MET A 56 6.76 -2.96 0.64
CA MET A 56 6.71 -2.66 2.08
C MET A 56 8.00 -3.05 2.79
N GLU A 57 8.54 -4.25 2.53
CA GLU A 57 9.82 -4.70 3.11
C GLU A 57 10.99 -3.81 2.69
N SER A 58 11.01 -3.34 1.43
CA SER A 58 12.07 -2.44 0.95
C SER A 58 12.02 -1.04 1.59
N ALA A 59 10.89 -0.65 2.17
CA ALA A 59 10.69 0.67 2.76
C ALA A 59 11.13 0.78 4.23
N GLY A 60 11.37 -0.35 4.91
CA GLY A 60 11.91 -0.36 6.28
C GLY A 60 11.58 -1.60 7.10
#